data_AF-A0A380HH82-F1
#
_entry.id   AF-A0A380HH82-F1
#
_cell.length_a   1.000
_cell.length_b   1.000
_cell.length_c   1.000
_cell.angle_alpha   90.00
_cell.angle_beta   90.00
_cell.angle_gamma   90.00
#
_symmetry.space_group_name_H-M   'P 1'
#
loop_
_entity.id
_entity.type
_entity.pdbx_description
1 polymer ?
#
loop_
_entity_poly.entity_id
_entity_poly.type
_entity_poly.pdbx_seq_one_letter_code
_entity_poly.pdbx_strand_id
1 'polypeptide(L)'
;MKIEEFIKGYLNHRVLFIGTGLILRYLNNSYSWENLLQHICYQLTGNKEIFYDYKDECQKEDASYDFPALGEKIENLFNETLKNEREGDFKEINDEYYNLMEKGINISRFKIDISKLFKKLDFKIHFEYEFIHMKKARKNIGSIVTTNYDKLIENLFEFNPLIGNQILLSNPYGSVNKIHSCISQPDKIVLTSEDYNKFNTSYELIRAQLLSLFIHNPIIFLGYSINDETIRDI
;
A
#
# COMPACT_ATOMS: atom_id res chain seq x y z
N MET A 1 14.98 -22.39 -21.97
CA MET A 1 15.29 -22.59 -20.54
C MET A 1 14.00 -22.95 -19.82
N LYS A 2 13.94 -24.08 -19.10
CA LYS A 2 12.76 -24.40 -18.28
C LYS A 2 12.82 -23.60 -16.97
N ILE A 3 11.68 -23.04 -16.55
CA ILE A 3 11.59 -22.23 -15.31
C ILE A 3 12.13 -23.01 -14.10
N GLU A 4 11.82 -24.30 -14.00
CA GLU A 4 12.31 -25.15 -12.91
C GLU A 4 13.84 -25.27 -12.87
N GLU A 5 14.51 -25.38 -14.02
CA GLU A 5 15.97 -25.50 -14.09
C GLU A 5 16.64 -24.19 -13.69
N PHE A 6 16.08 -23.05 -14.14
CA PHE A 6 16.53 -21.73 -13.73
C PHE A 6 16.41 -21.53 -12.22
N ILE A 7 15.26 -21.89 -11.66
CA ILE A 7 14.98 -21.74 -10.23
C ILE A 7 15.88 -22.66 -9.37
N LYS A 8 16.17 -23.88 -9.82
CA LYS A 8 17.05 -24.84 -9.12
C LYS A 8 18.50 -24.37 -9.04
N GLY A 9 18.94 -23.46 -9.91
CA GLY A 9 20.29 -22.91 -9.91
C GLY A 9 20.58 -21.97 -8.72
N TYR A 10 19.55 -21.53 -7.99
CA TYR A 10 19.70 -20.66 -6.84
C TYR A 10 19.60 -21.42 -5.52
N LEU A 11 20.58 -21.20 -4.64
CA LEU A 11 20.63 -21.78 -3.29
C LEU A 11 19.94 -20.92 -2.24
N ASN A 12 19.73 -19.63 -2.53
CA ASN A 12 19.13 -18.66 -1.61
C ASN A 12 17.60 -18.66 -1.70
N HIS A 13 16.97 -18.32 -0.57
CA HIS A 13 15.51 -18.14 -0.52
C HIS A 13 15.07 -16.99 -1.43
N ARG A 14 13.85 -17.07 -1.96
CA ARG A 14 13.34 -16.09 -2.93
C ARG A 14 12.77 -14.88 -2.22
N VAL A 15 12.82 -13.72 -2.88
CA VAL A 15 12.13 -12.51 -2.43
C VAL A 15 10.91 -12.29 -3.32
N LEU A 16 9.73 -12.15 -2.70
CA LEU A 16 8.52 -11.80 -3.43
C LEU A 16 8.29 -10.30 -3.39
N PHE A 17 8.02 -9.72 -4.55
CA PHE A 17 7.46 -8.39 -4.67
C PHE A 17 5.98 -8.54 -4.97
N ILE A 18 5.13 -8.15 -4.04
CA ILE A 18 3.68 -8.28 -4.16
C ILE A 18 3.03 -6.90 -4.25
N GLY A 19 2.46 -6.60 -5.42
CA GLY A 19 1.69 -5.40 -5.69
C GLY A 19 0.19 -5.61 -5.52
N THR A 20 -0.58 -4.54 -5.71
CA THR A 20 -2.02 -4.50 -5.45
C THR A 20 -2.82 -5.42 -6.37
N GLY A 21 -2.33 -5.73 -7.56
CA GLY A 21 -2.99 -6.66 -8.50
C GLY A 21 -3.21 -8.05 -7.93
N LEU A 22 -2.33 -8.52 -7.03
CA LEU A 22 -2.53 -9.80 -6.35
C LEU A 22 -3.65 -9.68 -5.31
N ILE A 23 -3.72 -8.57 -4.59
CA ILE A 23 -4.73 -8.33 -3.58
C ILE A 23 -6.12 -8.21 -4.22
N LEU A 24 -6.22 -7.50 -5.36
CA LEU A 24 -7.44 -7.37 -6.17
C LEU A 24 -7.97 -8.72 -6.67
N ARG A 25 -7.10 -9.72 -6.86
CA ARG A 25 -7.54 -11.09 -7.20
C ARG A 25 -8.30 -11.73 -6.04
N TYR A 26 -7.91 -11.45 -4.80
CA TYR A 26 -8.35 -12.18 -3.62
C TYR A 26 -9.35 -11.44 -2.74
N LEU A 27 -9.40 -10.11 -2.79
CA LEU A 27 -10.28 -9.28 -1.95
C LEU A 27 -11.30 -8.51 -2.79
N ASN A 28 -12.52 -8.40 -2.27
CA ASN A 28 -13.56 -7.53 -2.83
C ASN A 28 -13.33 -6.06 -2.48
N ASN A 29 -12.78 -5.79 -1.29
CA ASN A 29 -12.56 -4.45 -0.76
C ASN A 29 -11.10 -3.99 -0.91
N SER A 30 -10.54 -4.19 -2.10
CA SER A 30 -9.22 -3.69 -2.47
C SER A 30 -9.33 -2.80 -3.70
N TYR A 31 -8.37 -1.90 -3.87
CA TYR A 31 -8.42 -0.82 -4.84
C TYR A 31 -7.04 -0.60 -5.42
N SER A 32 -6.95 -0.36 -6.73
CA SER A 32 -5.78 0.33 -7.27
C SER A 32 -5.70 1.74 -6.68
N TRP A 33 -4.54 2.40 -6.79
CA TRP A 33 -4.37 3.76 -6.28
C TRP A 33 -5.44 4.72 -6.83
N GLU A 34 -5.64 4.71 -8.16
CA GLU A 34 -6.69 5.51 -8.80
C GLU A 34 -8.09 5.20 -8.25
N ASN A 35 -8.45 3.91 -8.17
CA ASN A 35 -9.77 3.50 -7.72
C ASN A 35 -10.00 3.80 -6.23
N LEU A 36 -8.95 3.81 -5.42
CA LEU A 36 -9.03 4.20 -4.00
C LEU A 36 -9.40 5.67 -3.89
N LEU A 37 -8.67 6.53 -4.60
CA LEU A 37 -8.91 7.97 -4.63
C LEU A 37 -10.30 8.30 -5.19
N GLN A 38 -10.70 7.64 -6.28
CA GLN A 38 -12.04 7.79 -6.86
C GLN A 38 -13.13 7.34 -5.88
N HIS A 39 -12.93 6.21 -5.20
CA HIS A 39 -13.89 5.69 -4.23
C HIS A 39 -14.09 6.66 -3.07
N ILE A 40 -13.01 7.12 -2.44
CA ILE A 40 -13.09 8.06 -1.30
C ILE A 40 -13.72 9.38 -1.74
N CYS A 41 -13.31 9.94 -2.87
CA CYS A 41 -13.91 11.17 -3.40
C CYS A 41 -15.42 11.01 -3.62
N TYR A 42 -15.85 9.91 -4.24
CA TYR A 42 -17.26 9.66 -4.48
C TYR A 42 -18.05 9.43 -3.17
N GLN A 43 -17.49 8.72 -2.19
CA GLN A 43 -18.13 8.54 -0.89
C GLN A 43 -18.28 9.88 -0.15
N LEU A 44 -17.32 10.78 -0.29
CA LEU A 44 -17.36 12.09 0.35
C LEU A 44 -18.38 13.04 -0.30
N THR A 45 -18.43 13.08 -1.64
CA THR A 45 -19.15 14.14 -2.37
C THR A 45 -20.45 13.67 -3.02
N GLY A 46 -20.63 12.36 -3.20
CA GLY A 46 -21.69 11.80 -4.03
C GLY A 46 -21.56 12.11 -5.53
N ASN A 47 -20.50 12.81 -5.97
CA ASN A 47 -20.28 13.21 -7.35
C ASN A 47 -18.92 12.71 -7.87
N LYS A 48 -18.96 11.87 -8.92
CA LYS A 48 -17.76 11.33 -9.58
C LYS A 48 -17.04 12.36 -10.44
N GLU A 49 -17.72 13.43 -10.86
CA GLU A 49 -17.13 14.49 -11.72
C GLU A 49 -15.99 15.21 -10.99
N ILE A 50 -16.15 15.48 -9.69
CA ILE A 50 -15.12 16.14 -8.86
C ILE A 50 -13.80 15.38 -8.91
N PHE A 51 -13.84 14.05 -8.90
CA PHE A 51 -12.62 13.24 -9.05
C PHE A 51 -11.97 13.46 -10.42
N TYR A 52 -12.75 13.52 -11.49
CA TYR A 52 -12.22 13.73 -12.84
C TYR A 52 -11.68 15.15 -13.02
N ASP A 53 -12.31 16.17 -12.43
CA ASP A 53 -11.81 17.54 -12.44
C ASP A 53 -10.43 17.62 -11.78
N TYR A 54 -10.27 17.06 -10.58
CA TYR A 54 -8.96 17.01 -9.93
C TYR A 54 -7.95 16.14 -10.67
N LYS A 55 -8.40 15.06 -11.31
CA LYS A 55 -7.53 14.19 -12.11
C LYS A 55 -7.01 14.93 -13.34
N ASP A 56 -7.85 15.70 -14.03
CA ASP A 56 -7.46 16.54 -15.16
C ASP A 56 -6.39 17.57 -14.76
N GLU A 57 -6.58 18.23 -13.62
CA GLU A 57 -5.59 19.16 -13.04
C GLU A 57 -4.23 18.52 -12.71
N CYS A 58 -4.17 17.19 -12.59
CA CYS A 58 -2.94 16.44 -12.28
C CYS A 58 -2.37 15.71 -13.51
N GLN A 59 -2.81 16.05 -14.72
CA GLN A 59 -2.25 15.47 -15.94
C GLN A 59 -0.82 15.95 -16.18
N LYS A 60 0.11 15.02 -16.43
CA LYS A 60 1.50 15.30 -16.81
C LYS A 60 1.59 15.48 -18.34
N GLU A 61 2.71 16.05 -18.81
CA GLU A 61 2.96 16.28 -20.24
C GLU A 61 2.92 15.00 -21.10
N ASP A 62 3.25 13.85 -20.51
CA ASP A 62 3.23 12.53 -21.17
C ASP A 62 1.85 11.85 -21.16
N ALA A 63 0.79 12.61 -20.81
CA ALA A 63 -0.59 12.15 -20.61
C ALA A 63 -0.78 11.13 -19.48
N SER A 64 0.25 10.89 -18.66
CA SER A 64 0.11 10.19 -17.38
C SER A 64 -0.47 11.12 -16.31
N TYR A 65 -0.74 10.60 -15.11
CA TYR A 65 -1.33 11.38 -14.01
C TYR A 65 -0.42 11.35 -12.78
N ASP A 66 -0.29 12.50 -12.12
CA ASP A 66 0.38 12.62 -10.83
C ASP A 66 -0.56 12.19 -9.70
N PHE A 67 -0.51 10.89 -9.34
CA PHE A 67 -1.33 10.34 -8.27
C PHE A 67 -1.00 10.88 -6.87
N PRO A 68 0.27 11.15 -6.49
CA PRO A 68 0.58 11.88 -5.26
C PRO A 68 -0.11 13.24 -5.17
N ALA A 69 -0.07 14.06 -6.23
CA ALA A 69 -0.72 15.36 -6.26
C ALA A 69 -2.25 15.24 -6.19
N LEU A 70 -2.83 14.27 -6.90
CA LEU A 70 -4.25 13.97 -6.83
C LEU A 70 -4.67 13.53 -5.41
N GLY A 71 -3.85 12.69 -4.77
CA GLY A 71 -4.04 12.26 -3.39
C GLY A 71 -4.06 13.45 -2.43
N GLU A 72 -3.16 14.42 -2.60
CA GLU A 72 -3.09 15.63 -1.78
C GLU A 72 -4.34 16.51 -1.94
N LYS A 73 -4.83 16.70 -3.18
CA LYS A 73 -6.08 17.43 -3.45
C LYS A 73 -7.27 16.77 -2.75
N ILE A 74 -7.40 15.45 -2.88
CA ILE A 74 -8.51 14.69 -2.28
C ILE A 74 -8.40 14.67 -0.75
N GLU A 75 -7.19 14.54 -0.20
CA GLU A 75 -6.96 14.62 1.25
C GLU A 75 -7.39 15.98 1.81
N ASN A 76 -7.03 17.08 1.14
CA ASN A 76 -7.41 18.43 1.53
C ASN A 76 -8.92 18.63 1.49
N LEU A 77 -9.57 18.19 0.40
CA LEU A 77 -11.03 18.21 0.29
C LEU A 77 -11.67 17.41 1.43
N PHE A 78 -11.19 16.18 1.68
CA PHE A 78 -11.71 15.30 2.72
C PHE A 78 -11.59 15.91 4.12
N ASN A 79 -10.42 16.45 4.44
CA ASN A 79 -10.15 17.04 5.75
C ASN A 79 -11.01 18.30 6.00
N GLU A 80 -11.16 19.19 5.01
CA GLU A 80 -11.97 20.40 5.17
C GLU A 80 -13.47 20.10 5.20
N THR A 81 -13.96 19.16 4.37
CA THR A 81 -15.38 18.75 4.42
C THR A 81 -15.73 18.19 5.80
N LEU A 82 -14.96 17.24 6.33
CA LEU A 82 -15.24 16.64 7.64
C LEU A 82 -15.07 17.63 8.80
N LYS A 83 -14.20 18.63 8.66
CA LYS A 83 -14.05 19.70 9.66
C LYS A 83 -15.29 20.59 9.71
N ASN A 84 -15.90 20.88 8.56
CA ASN A 84 -17.14 21.66 8.47
C ASN A 84 -18.38 20.83 8.82
N GLU A 85 -18.33 19.51 8.59
CA GLU A 85 -19.44 18.57 8.81
C GLU A 85 -19.11 17.55 9.89
N ARG A 86 -19.10 18.00 11.16
CA ARG A 86 -18.71 17.17 12.31
C ARG A 86 -19.55 15.89 12.48
N GLU A 87 -20.84 15.98 12.18
CA GLU A 87 -21.87 14.95 12.45
C GLU A 87 -22.42 14.29 11.17
N GLY A 88 -21.73 14.41 10.03
CA GLY A 88 -22.12 13.78 8.76
C GLY A 88 -21.80 12.28 8.70
N ASP A 89 -21.82 11.71 7.49
CA ASP A 89 -21.61 10.27 7.25
C ASP A 89 -20.27 9.75 7.78
N PHE A 90 -19.27 10.62 7.90
CA PHE A 90 -17.95 10.32 8.44
C PHE A 90 -17.78 10.69 9.92
N LYS A 91 -18.88 10.78 10.70
CA LYS A 91 -18.83 11.10 12.13
C LYS A 91 -17.83 10.25 12.89
N GLU A 92 -17.77 8.94 12.62
CA GLU A 92 -16.83 8.05 13.31
C GLU A 92 -15.36 8.37 13.02
N ILE A 93 -15.04 8.91 11.83
CA ILE A 93 -13.69 9.37 11.48
C ILE A 93 -13.35 10.62 12.27
N ASN A 94 -14.29 11.56 12.35
CA ASN A 94 -14.15 12.76 13.17
C ASN A 94 -13.96 12.44 14.65
N ASP A 95 -14.77 11.54 15.20
CA ASP A 95 -14.66 11.07 16.59
C ASP A 95 -13.25 10.53 16.88
N GLU A 96 -12.73 9.69 15.99
CA GLU A 96 -11.39 9.12 16.13
C GLU A 96 -10.29 10.19 15.99
N TYR A 97 -10.42 11.09 15.01
CA TYR A 97 -9.48 12.21 14.82
C TYR A 97 -9.34 13.06 16.08
N TYR A 98 -10.45 13.51 16.66
CA TYR A 98 -10.39 14.37 17.85
C TYR A 98 -9.85 13.63 19.08
N ASN A 99 -10.21 12.36 19.27
CA ASN A 99 -9.66 11.51 20.33
C ASN A 99 -8.14 11.29 20.20
N LEU A 100 -7.62 11.19 18.97
CA LEU A 100 -6.17 11.11 18.72
C LEU A 100 -5.48 12.45 18.99
N MET A 101 -6.08 13.56 18.54
CA MET A 101 -5.56 14.91 18.78
C MET A 101 -5.48 15.26 20.27
N GLU A 102 -6.48 14.87 21.08
CA GLU A 102 -6.43 15.03 22.54
C GLU A 102 -5.25 14.28 23.18
N LYS A 103 -4.79 13.20 22.56
CA LYS A 103 -3.62 12.43 22.98
C LYS A 103 -2.31 12.93 22.38
N GLY A 104 -2.34 14.04 21.64
CA GLY A 104 -1.18 14.61 20.94
C GLY A 104 -0.73 13.83 19.71
N ILE A 105 -1.58 12.95 19.18
CA ILE A 105 -1.29 12.13 17.99
C ILE A 105 -1.94 12.80 16.78
N ASN A 106 -1.14 13.36 15.88
CA ASN A 106 -1.62 14.04 14.68
C ASN A 106 -1.67 13.09 13.48
N ILE A 107 -2.87 12.69 13.06
CA ILE A 107 -3.14 11.87 11.89
C ILE A 107 -4.31 12.51 11.15
N SER A 108 -4.20 12.65 9.83
CA SER A 108 -5.29 13.23 9.04
C SER A 108 -6.54 12.34 9.05
N ARG A 109 -7.71 12.96 8.88
CA ARG A 109 -8.98 12.23 8.80
C ARG A 109 -8.97 11.27 7.62
N PHE A 110 -8.37 11.70 6.51
CA PHE A 110 -8.20 10.89 5.32
C PHE A 110 -7.42 9.59 5.59
N LYS A 111 -6.31 9.65 6.33
CA LYS A 111 -5.53 8.45 6.68
C LYS A 111 -6.24 7.55 7.69
N ILE A 112 -7.02 8.12 8.62
CA ILE A 112 -7.89 7.36 9.52
C ILE A 112 -8.93 6.59 8.71
N ASP A 113 -9.57 7.24 7.74
CA ASP A 113 -10.56 6.62 6.85
C ASP A 113 -9.95 5.45 6.05
N ILE A 114 -8.80 5.66 5.40
CA ILE A 114 -8.06 4.61 4.69
C ILE A 114 -7.76 3.42 5.62
N SER A 115 -7.34 3.68 6.86
CA SER A 115 -7.08 2.63 7.84
C SER A 115 -8.32 1.79 8.13
N LYS A 116 -9.49 2.44 8.29
CA LYS A 116 -10.76 1.74 8.49
C LYS A 116 -11.20 0.96 7.26
N LEU A 117 -11.07 1.54 6.07
CA LEU A 117 -11.46 0.93 4.81
C LEU A 117 -10.80 -0.44 4.59
N PHE A 118 -9.50 -0.52 4.89
CA PHE A 118 -8.70 -1.74 4.73
C PHE A 118 -8.64 -2.63 5.98
N LYS A 119 -9.31 -2.26 7.08
CA LYS A 119 -9.23 -2.97 8.37
C LYS A 119 -9.74 -4.40 8.30
N LYS A 120 -10.83 -4.62 7.57
CA LYS A 120 -11.43 -5.95 7.34
C LYS A 120 -10.92 -6.49 6.00
N LEU A 121 -10.58 -7.77 5.95
CA LEU A 121 -10.29 -8.46 4.69
C LEU A 121 -11.57 -9.13 4.20
N ASP A 122 -12.14 -8.67 3.09
CA ASP A 122 -13.32 -9.28 2.48
C ASP A 122 -12.91 -10.18 1.30
N PHE A 123 -12.86 -11.49 1.52
CA PHE A 123 -12.31 -12.45 0.58
C PHE A 123 -13.30 -12.80 -0.54
N LYS A 124 -12.79 -12.89 -1.77
CA LYS A 124 -13.49 -13.52 -2.89
C LYS A 124 -13.58 -15.02 -2.67
N ILE A 125 -14.73 -15.59 -3.05
CA ILE A 125 -14.98 -17.03 -3.01
C ILE A 125 -14.11 -17.71 -4.08
N HIS A 126 -13.77 -18.99 -3.89
CA HIS A 126 -13.11 -19.89 -4.85
C HIS A 126 -11.57 -19.92 -4.89
N PHE A 127 -10.86 -19.19 -4.02
CA PHE A 127 -9.38 -19.18 -4.01
C PHE A 127 -8.71 -20.00 -2.89
N GLU A 128 -9.46 -20.83 -2.17
CA GLU A 128 -8.95 -21.61 -1.04
C GLU A 128 -7.74 -22.48 -1.41
N TYR A 129 -7.79 -23.13 -2.58
CA TYR A 129 -6.69 -23.97 -3.07
C TYR A 129 -5.41 -23.16 -3.32
N GLU A 130 -5.52 -21.94 -3.85
CA GLU A 130 -4.37 -21.06 -4.07
C GLU A 130 -3.75 -20.63 -2.74
N PHE A 131 -4.57 -20.26 -1.74
CA PHE A 131 -4.07 -19.90 -0.41
C PHE A 131 -3.31 -21.04 0.27
N ILE A 132 -3.77 -22.29 0.13
CA ILE A 132 -3.05 -23.47 0.63
C ILE A 132 -1.66 -23.56 -0.01
N HIS A 133 -1.55 -23.31 -1.32
CA HIS A 133 -0.28 -23.37 -2.03
C HIS A 133 0.64 -22.21 -1.68
N MET A 134 0.11 -20.99 -1.52
CA MET A 134 0.87 -19.83 -1.03
C MET A 134 1.42 -20.07 0.38
N LYS A 135 0.60 -20.62 1.28
CA LYS A 135 1.03 -21.02 2.64
C LYS A 135 2.15 -22.05 2.61
N LYS A 136 2.08 -23.04 1.71
CA LYS A 136 3.17 -24.03 1.53
C LYS A 136 4.43 -23.39 0.95
N ALA A 137 4.26 -22.46 0.00
CA ALA A 137 5.36 -21.78 -0.68
C ALA A 137 6.21 -20.93 0.27
N ARG A 138 5.64 -20.46 1.41
CA ARG A 138 6.35 -19.68 2.45
C ARG A 138 7.70 -20.28 2.86
N LYS A 139 7.82 -21.61 2.86
CA LYS A 139 9.06 -22.34 3.22
C LYS A 139 10.24 -22.05 2.29
N ASN A 140 9.97 -21.53 1.09
CA ASN A 140 10.97 -21.21 0.07
C ASN A 140 11.11 -19.70 -0.16
N ILE A 141 10.44 -18.87 0.64
CA ILE A 141 10.43 -17.42 0.54
C ILE A 141 11.21 -16.86 1.73
N GLY A 142 12.21 -16.05 1.43
CA GLY A 142 13.05 -15.41 2.45
C GLY A 142 12.34 -14.19 3.01
N SER A 143 11.85 -13.32 2.13
CA SER A 143 11.16 -12.10 2.51
C SER A 143 10.14 -11.69 1.46
N ILE A 144 9.23 -10.81 1.85
CA ILE A 144 8.24 -10.22 0.96
C ILE A 144 8.40 -8.70 1.02
N VAL A 145 8.22 -8.04 -0.11
CA VAL A 145 8.23 -6.59 -0.25
C VAL A 145 6.91 -6.17 -0.90
N THR A 146 6.26 -5.15 -0.35
CA THR A 146 4.95 -4.70 -0.81
C THR A 146 4.74 -3.21 -0.56
N THR A 147 3.92 -2.59 -1.40
CA THR A 147 3.39 -1.24 -1.23
C THR A 147 1.93 -1.24 -0.75
N ASN A 148 1.34 -2.42 -0.52
CA ASN A 148 -0.06 -2.56 -0.11
C ASN A 148 -0.26 -2.20 1.36
N TYR A 149 -1.36 -1.50 1.67
CA TYR A 149 -1.67 -1.06 3.04
C TYR A 149 -2.30 -2.14 3.91
N ASP A 150 -3.05 -3.07 3.31
CA ASP A 150 -3.81 -4.14 3.99
C ASP A 150 -2.93 -5.24 4.63
N LYS A 151 -3.54 -6.13 5.41
CA LYS A 151 -2.85 -7.20 6.14
C LYS A 151 -2.92 -8.59 5.50
N LEU A 152 -3.28 -8.70 4.22
CA LEU A 152 -3.46 -10.01 3.59
C LEU A 152 -2.16 -10.82 3.57
N ILE A 153 -1.05 -10.19 3.20
CA ILE A 153 0.24 -10.86 2.99
C ILE A 153 0.79 -11.39 4.32
N GLU A 154 0.83 -10.57 5.38
CA GLU A 154 1.30 -11.06 6.69
C GLU A 154 0.43 -12.21 7.23
N ASN A 155 -0.89 -12.17 7.00
CA ASN A 155 -1.80 -13.23 7.41
C ASN A 155 -1.63 -14.53 6.60
N LEU A 156 -1.33 -14.44 5.30
CA LEU A 156 -1.14 -15.60 4.44
C LEU A 156 0.21 -16.28 4.66
N PHE A 157 1.28 -15.49 4.80
CA PHE A 157 2.64 -16.01 4.91
C PHE A 157 3.09 -16.23 6.36
N GLU A 158 2.36 -15.71 7.35
CA GLU A 158 2.75 -15.72 8.77
C GLU A 158 4.12 -15.06 8.99
N PHE A 159 4.37 -13.98 8.25
CA PHE A 159 5.61 -13.20 8.29
C PHE A 159 5.41 -11.92 9.07
N ASN A 160 6.48 -11.43 9.71
CA ASN A 160 6.42 -10.24 10.56
C ASN A 160 6.46 -8.96 9.69
N PRO A 161 5.52 -8.02 9.86
CA PRO A 161 5.56 -6.77 9.11
C PRO A 161 6.69 -5.87 9.60
N LEU A 162 7.45 -5.31 8.66
CA LEU A 162 8.44 -4.25 8.86
C LEU A 162 7.98 -3.03 8.08
N ILE A 163 7.63 -1.95 8.80
CA ILE A 163 6.92 -0.81 8.23
C ILE A 163 7.86 0.40 8.12
N GLY A 164 8.04 0.91 6.90
CA GLY A 164 8.89 2.08 6.61
C GLY A 164 10.28 1.91 7.20
N ASN A 165 10.68 2.82 8.10
CA ASN A 165 12.04 2.84 8.67
C ASN A 165 12.39 1.60 9.51
N GLN A 166 11.40 0.80 9.93
CA GLN A 166 11.67 -0.47 10.62
C GLN A 166 12.35 -1.50 9.72
N ILE A 167 12.31 -1.30 8.40
CA ILE A 167 13.04 -2.13 7.43
C ILE A 167 14.55 -1.97 7.64
N LEU A 168 15.01 -0.77 7.99
CA LEU A 168 16.43 -0.44 8.12
C LEU A 168 17.11 -1.29 9.18
N LEU A 169 18.20 -1.95 8.79
CA LEU A 169 19.06 -2.78 9.67
C LEU A 169 18.34 -3.94 10.36
N SER A 170 17.13 -4.28 9.91
CA SER A 170 16.36 -5.42 10.40
C SER A 170 16.76 -6.72 9.69
N ASN A 171 16.42 -7.86 10.28
CA ASN A 171 16.54 -9.14 9.60
C ASN A 171 15.40 -9.30 8.57
N PRO A 172 15.68 -9.34 7.26
CA PRO A 172 14.64 -9.46 6.25
C PRO A 172 14.02 -10.86 6.22
N TYR A 173 14.66 -11.89 6.78
CA TYR A 173 14.11 -13.26 6.73
C TYR A 173 12.82 -13.40 7.55
N GLY A 174 11.79 -13.97 6.95
CA GLY A 174 10.47 -14.12 7.55
C GLY A 174 9.73 -12.78 7.73
N SER A 175 10.08 -11.76 6.95
CA SER A 175 9.48 -10.43 7.05
C SER A 175 8.63 -10.02 5.84
N VAL A 176 7.65 -9.16 6.08
CA VAL A 176 6.91 -8.40 5.08
C VAL A 176 7.34 -6.93 5.16
N ASN A 177 8.20 -6.50 4.24
CA ASN A 177 8.71 -5.14 4.13
C ASN A 177 7.65 -4.27 3.44
N LYS A 178 7.00 -3.40 4.21
CA LYS A 178 5.90 -2.55 3.75
C LYS A 178 6.42 -1.13 3.52
N ILE A 179 6.64 -0.80 2.25
CA ILE A 179 7.31 0.45 1.83
C ILE A 179 6.40 1.66 2.10
N HIS A 180 5.15 1.63 1.61
CA HIS A 180 4.19 2.73 1.76
C HIS A 180 3.36 2.65 3.06
N SER A 181 3.90 1.98 4.09
CA SER A 181 3.26 1.71 5.39
C SER A 181 2.18 0.62 5.39
N CYS A 182 1.43 0.54 6.49
CA CYS A 182 0.41 -0.44 6.82
C CYS A 182 -0.71 0.26 7.58
N ILE A 183 -1.93 -0.25 7.47
CA ILE A 183 -3.10 0.24 8.22
C ILE A 183 -2.91 0.18 9.75
N SER A 184 -1.92 -0.59 10.24
CA SER A 184 -1.54 -0.62 11.65
C SER A 184 -0.76 0.62 12.13
N GLN A 185 -0.22 1.42 11.20
CA GLN A 185 0.50 2.67 11.45
C GLN A 185 -0.01 3.74 10.47
N PRO A 186 -1.27 4.21 10.66
CA PRO A 186 -1.92 5.13 9.72
C PRO A 186 -1.19 6.47 9.58
N ASP A 187 -0.49 6.92 10.62
CA ASP A 187 0.37 8.11 10.62
C ASP A 187 1.48 8.05 9.56
N LYS A 188 1.89 6.84 9.16
CA LYS A 188 2.98 6.60 8.21
C LYS A 188 2.52 6.28 6.79
N ILE A 189 1.21 6.24 6.52
CA ILE A 189 0.69 6.00 5.16
C ILE A 189 1.32 7.00 4.20
N VAL A 190 1.82 6.50 3.07
CA VAL A 190 2.40 7.28 1.98
C VAL A 190 1.44 7.26 0.81
N LEU A 191 0.73 8.37 0.57
CA LEU A 191 -0.26 8.47 -0.50
C LEU A 191 -0.28 9.82 -1.21
N THR A 192 0.17 10.90 -0.55
CA THR A 192 0.13 12.28 -1.08
C THR A 192 1.53 12.82 -1.35
N SER A 193 1.64 13.91 -2.12
CA SER A 193 2.96 14.53 -2.40
C SER A 193 3.69 14.91 -1.12
N GLU A 194 2.98 15.43 -0.11
CA GLU A 194 3.55 15.73 1.20
C GLU A 194 4.14 14.48 1.87
N ASP A 195 3.45 13.34 1.77
CA ASP A 195 3.94 12.08 2.31
C ASP A 195 5.20 11.58 1.61
N TYR A 196 5.22 11.62 0.28
CA TYR A 196 6.39 11.24 -0.52
C TYR A 196 7.59 12.13 -0.18
N ASN A 197 7.38 13.43 -0.02
CA ASN A 197 8.43 14.37 0.38
C ASN A 197 9.01 14.03 1.76
N LYS A 198 8.16 13.69 2.74
CA LYS A 198 8.62 13.24 4.07
C LYS A 198 9.33 11.90 4.02
N PHE A 199 8.83 10.98 3.19
CA PHE A 199 9.33 9.63 3.08
C PHE A 199 10.68 9.53 2.37
N ASN A 200 10.94 10.39 1.37
CA ASN A 200 12.14 10.34 0.53
C ASN A 200 13.46 10.32 1.32
N THR A 201 13.55 11.06 2.43
CA THR A 201 14.76 11.09 3.27
C THR A 201 15.13 9.70 3.82
N SER A 202 14.12 8.87 4.14
CA SER A 202 14.34 7.51 4.65
C SER A 202 14.34 6.47 3.54
N TYR A 203 13.70 6.79 2.41
CA TYR A 203 13.56 5.90 1.26
C TYR A 203 14.89 5.52 0.64
N GLU A 204 15.88 6.42 0.60
CA GLU A 204 17.20 6.11 0.03
C GLU A 204 17.87 4.91 0.73
N LEU A 205 17.80 4.86 2.06
CA LEU A 205 18.37 3.77 2.85
C LEU A 205 17.56 2.48 2.69
N ILE A 206 16.23 2.58 2.65
CA ILE A 206 15.35 1.43 2.42
C ILE A 206 15.64 0.86 1.03
N ARG A 207 15.76 1.71 0.01
CA ARG A 207 16.09 1.33 -1.36
C ARG A 207 17.44 0.64 -1.45
N ALA A 208 18.48 1.16 -0.78
CA ALA A 208 19.79 0.51 -0.74
C ALA A 208 19.72 -0.91 -0.15
N GLN A 209 18.94 -1.12 0.91
CA GLN A 209 18.72 -2.44 1.50
C GLN A 209 17.93 -3.37 0.57
N LEU A 210 16.90 -2.86 -0.12
CA LEU A 210 16.15 -3.62 -1.13
C LEU A 210 17.04 -4.02 -2.31
N LEU A 211 17.89 -3.12 -2.82
CA LEU A 211 18.86 -3.43 -3.87
C LEU A 211 19.87 -4.51 -3.43
N SER A 212 20.32 -4.48 -2.17
CA SER A 212 21.15 -5.55 -1.62
C SER A 212 20.43 -6.91 -1.63
N LEU A 213 19.13 -6.94 -1.31
CA LEU A 213 18.34 -8.18 -1.43
C LEU A 213 18.31 -8.71 -2.86
N PHE A 214 18.33 -7.83 -3.86
CA PHE A 214 18.22 -8.20 -5.29
C PHE A 214 19.46 -8.88 -5.81
N ILE A 215 20.63 -8.41 -5.37
CA ILE A 215 21.91 -8.97 -5.78
C ILE A 215 22.07 -10.40 -5.26
N HIS A 216 21.49 -10.71 -4.10
CA HIS A 216 21.71 -11.99 -3.43
C HIS A 216 20.57 -13.00 -3.57
N ASN A 217 19.37 -12.59 -3.99
CA ASN A 217 18.19 -13.47 -3.99
C ASN A 217 17.43 -13.40 -5.31
N PRO A 218 16.85 -14.53 -5.78
CA PRO A 218 15.91 -14.50 -6.90
C PRO A 218 14.66 -13.69 -6.54
N ILE A 219 14.25 -12.81 -7.44
CA ILE A 219 13.07 -11.95 -7.24
C ILE A 219 11.92 -12.46 -8.10
N ILE A 220 10.72 -12.47 -7.52
CA ILE A 220 9.47 -12.74 -8.24
C ILE A 220 8.51 -11.59 -8.00
N PHE A 221 8.13 -10.89 -9.07
CA PHE A 221 7.12 -9.85 -9.05
C PHE A 221 5.73 -10.46 -9.31
N LEU A 222 4.75 -10.13 -8.46
CA LEU A 222 3.37 -10.57 -8.54
C LEU A 222 2.44 -9.38 -8.34
N GLY A 223 1.43 -9.23 -9.19
CA GLY A 223 0.41 -8.20 -8.98
C GLY A 223 0.88 -6.76 -9.24
N TYR A 224 1.96 -6.57 -9.99
CA TYR A 224 2.39 -5.26 -10.49
C TYR A 224 2.01 -5.09 -11.95
N SER A 225 1.66 -3.86 -12.31
CA SER A 225 1.62 -3.44 -13.71
C SER A 225 3.05 -3.26 -14.22
N ILE A 226 3.29 -3.50 -15.51
CA ILE A 226 4.57 -3.19 -16.16
C ILE A 226 4.89 -1.67 -16.05
N ASN A 227 3.84 -0.84 -15.91
CA ASN A 227 3.96 0.60 -15.82
C ASN A 227 3.94 1.13 -14.36
N ASP A 228 4.10 0.29 -13.35
CA ASP A 228 4.09 0.74 -11.95
C ASP A 228 5.34 1.61 -11.66
N GLU A 229 5.14 2.89 -11.35
CA GLU A 229 6.23 3.85 -11.06
C GLU A 229 7.10 3.36 -9.90
N THR A 230 6.50 2.77 -8.85
CA THR A 230 7.25 2.23 -7.70
C THR A 230 8.25 1.15 -8.14
N ILE A 231 7.89 0.32 -9.12
CA ILE A 231 8.78 -0.72 -9.63
C ILE A 231 9.85 -0.15 -10.57
N ARG A 232 9.50 0.87 -11.36
CA ARG A 232 10.46 1.55 -12.25
C ARG A 232 11.50 2.35 -11.46
N ASP A 233 11.12 2.87 -10.30
CA ASP A 233 11.96 3.72 -9.47
C ASP A 233 12.84 2.95 -8.49
N ILE A 234 12.61 1.64 -8.29
CA ILE A 234 13.49 0.76 -7.50
C ILE A 234 14.73 0.40 -8.32
#